data_AF-A0ABD3MKY5-F1
#
_entry.id   AF-A0ABD3MKY5-F1
#
_cell.length_a   1.000
_cell.length_b   1.000
_cell.length_c   1.000
_cell.angle_alpha   90.00
_cell.angle_beta   90.00
_cell.angle_gamma   90.00
#
_symmetry.space_group_name_H-M   'P 1'
#
loop_
_entity.id
_entity.type
_entity.pdbx_description
1 polymer ?
#
loop_
_entity_poly.entity_id
_entity_poly.type
_entity_poly.pdbx_seq_one_letter_code
_entity_poly.pdbx_strand_id
1 'polypeptide(L)'
;MMFLYACLVLTSIIMQHLLPHYPLDAKGLRCGDANAAKFILKQFSSVGGVGSSVEDLSVVDPVVSDLVSQLASLQQSQETIFLQSQLLYPTQSMIQSRRRVADLYERIQMRSKSLSSGGGGGGMGEDRDPCVYYRDACLAMLGGSESISDAPALESSGLVKTVEDYLYTSLWQALHATEMDGVGMTAGGGGGEGGGLRKLSELVARLSVLVNQWGPSYFEQDEDVNGGGASYTGASEAVALAARGGGSVTKSANAVPRSGGWAYALPLLASQQYATALAYLAEAGGGVGLLQAAHVGIVMDAAGLSVTDFSLDAQSGISSRSLQQALLPMLVASYSASLQGSDAGSALRYLALMSGKGKFVKEQVQRLLLETRQLEILAGKVEPDGSRSNGALDSLFSKNEVSFLLVDSANHAIRVGKPADAAELLVLSGRFGALFSLLNRELASYLNASTSEGYAKRQFWFNAASQFHAIHLARGRTYVQNALDAEGNMSLGNTFQLLMNLMVFFDRCRENQWEGAWSLIDDLQLIPRTESEMTVRVEAFRALDNCVRQVFHHVVLAAMEALCHIYNVLKEGRAGVSIDQHNTTDQSLDEIRTRARLLVTFARLLNLPSLSDADTYVRISQLEKNMM
;
A
#
# COMPACT_ATOMS: atom_id res chain seq x y z
N MET A 1 5.27 23.47 -11.29
CA MET A 1 5.51 24.52 -10.26
C MET A 1 6.43 24.05 -9.14
N MET A 2 6.14 22.94 -8.40
CA MET A 2 7.10 22.40 -7.40
C MET A 2 8.37 21.76 -8.01
N PHE A 3 8.30 21.31 -9.26
CA PHE A 3 9.44 20.72 -9.98
C PHE A 3 10.63 21.68 -10.18
N LEU A 4 10.33 22.95 -10.47
CA LEU A 4 11.33 24.01 -10.55
C LEU A 4 11.89 24.37 -9.17
N TYR A 5 11.05 24.31 -8.13
CA TYR A 5 11.46 24.59 -6.75
C TYR A 5 12.46 23.56 -6.20
N ALA A 6 12.29 22.27 -6.53
CA ALA A 6 13.21 21.20 -6.10
C ALA A 6 14.56 21.25 -6.83
N CYS A 7 14.58 21.52 -8.15
CA CYS A 7 15.82 21.75 -8.89
C CYS A 7 16.57 23.01 -8.44
N LEU A 8 15.85 24.04 -7.97
CA LEU A 8 16.41 25.31 -7.48
C LEU A 8 17.03 25.20 -6.08
N VAL A 9 16.43 24.42 -5.17
CA VAL A 9 16.98 24.24 -3.81
C VAL A 9 18.26 23.39 -3.83
N LEU A 10 18.34 22.37 -4.69
CA LEU A 10 19.55 21.54 -4.79
C LEU A 10 20.73 22.26 -5.48
N THR A 11 20.46 23.08 -6.50
CA THR A 11 21.49 23.88 -7.18
C THR A 11 22.05 24.99 -6.28
N SER A 12 21.26 25.49 -5.33
CA SER A 12 21.71 26.47 -4.34
C SER A 12 22.68 25.86 -3.30
N ILE A 13 22.50 24.59 -2.93
CA ILE A 13 23.35 23.89 -1.93
C ILE A 13 24.70 23.48 -2.53
N ILE A 14 24.73 23.07 -3.79
CA ILE A 14 25.98 22.66 -4.48
C ILE A 14 26.87 23.88 -4.79
N MET A 15 26.28 25.08 -4.91
CA MET A 15 26.99 26.33 -5.20
C MET A 15 27.80 26.93 -4.03
N GLN A 16 27.65 26.44 -2.80
CA GLN A 16 28.37 27.00 -1.65
C GLN A 16 29.80 26.48 -1.46
N HIS A 17 30.23 25.44 -2.18
CA HIS A 17 31.52 24.79 -1.88
C HIS A 17 32.60 24.79 -2.96
N LEU A 18 32.36 25.32 -4.16
CA LEU A 18 33.35 25.26 -5.24
C LEU A 18 33.49 26.59 -6.00
N LEU A 19 34.51 27.38 -5.64
CA LEU A 19 35.04 28.52 -6.38
C LEU A 19 36.57 28.42 -6.41
N PRO A 20 37.27 28.79 -7.51
CA PRO A 20 37.30 30.21 -7.93
C PRO A 20 37.40 30.55 -9.46
N HIS A 21 37.04 31.82 -9.74
CA HIS A 21 37.31 32.72 -10.90
C HIS A 21 36.73 32.46 -12.33
N TYR A 22 35.94 33.45 -12.84
CA TYR A 22 35.35 33.67 -14.20
C TYR A 22 34.21 32.73 -14.71
N PRO A 23 33.36 33.16 -15.69
CA PRO A 23 32.65 34.44 -15.85
C PRO A 23 31.23 34.37 -15.21
N LEU A 24 30.80 35.45 -14.55
CA LEU A 24 29.66 35.44 -13.61
C LEU A 24 28.27 35.53 -14.28
N ASP A 25 28.17 36.01 -15.52
CA ASP A 25 26.88 36.23 -16.21
C ASP A 25 26.15 34.93 -16.57
N ALA A 26 26.89 33.94 -17.08
CA ALA A 26 26.33 32.62 -17.42
C ALA A 26 25.85 31.86 -16.16
N LYS A 27 26.56 32.04 -15.04
CA LYS A 27 26.22 31.43 -13.75
C LYS A 27 24.97 32.06 -13.14
N GLY A 28 24.82 33.39 -13.22
CA GLY A 28 23.60 34.08 -12.78
C GLY A 28 22.35 33.55 -13.50
N LEU A 29 22.44 33.37 -14.82
CA LEU A 29 21.34 32.82 -15.61
C LEU A 29 21.06 31.35 -15.27
N ARG A 30 22.10 30.53 -15.07
CA ARG A 30 21.99 29.12 -14.62
C ARG A 30 21.37 28.99 -13.22
N CYS A 31 21.62 29.94 -12.33
CA CYS A 31 21.01 30.01 -11.00
C CYS A 31 19.58 30.58 -11.02
N GLY A 32 19.06 30.97 -12.19
CA GLY A 32 17.74 31.60 -12.32
C GLY A 32 17.67 33.02 -11.77
N ASP A 33 18.82 33.67 -11.52
CA ASP A 33 18.94 35.03 -11.00
C ASP A 33 19.31 36.02 -12.11
N ALA A 34 18.27 36.45 -12.85
CA ALA A 34 18.37 37.46 -13.88
C ALA A 34 18.68 38.86 -13.32
N ASN A 35 18.38 39.15 -12.05
CA ASN A 35 18.76 40.40 -11.39
C ASN A 35 20.27 40.50 -11.17
N ALA A 36 20.89 39.42 -10.70
CA ALA A 36 22.36 39.34 -10.60
C ALA A 36 23.00 39.47 -11.98
N ALA A 37 22.51 38.75 -12.99
CA ALA A 37 22.99 38.87 -14.36
C ALA A 37 22.86 40.32 -14.90
N LYS A 38 21.73 40.99 -14.66
CA LYS A 38 21.53 42.41 -15.03
C LYS A 38 22.51 43.34 -14.32
N PHE A 39 22.76 43.11 -13.03
CA PHE A 39 23.69 43.92 -12.25
C PHE A 39 25.11 43.82 -12.79
N ILE A 40 25.56 42.60 -13.09
CA ILE A 40 26.89 42.33 -13.61
C ILE A 40 27.04 42.95 -15.02
N LEU A 41 26.07 42.76 -15.92
CA LEU A 41 26.07 43.40 -17.25
C LEU A 41 26.14 44.93 -17.18
N LYS A 42 25.46 45.55 -16.21
CA LYS A 42 25.54 47.01 -15.98
C LYS A 42 26.92 47.46 -15.51
N GLN A 43 27.57 46.68 -14.63
CA GLN A 43 28.92 46.99 -14.18
C GLN A 43 29.91 46.95 -15.36
N PHE A 44 29.84 45.93 -16.22
CA PHE A 44 30.70 45.85 -17.40
C PHE A 44 30.41 46.91 -18.46
N SER A 45 29.14 47.32 -18.60
CA SER A 45 28.76 48.43 -19.49
C SER A 45 29.35 49.78 -19.05
N SER A 46 29.65 49.95 -17.75
CA SER A 46 30.22 51.19 -17.19
C SER A 46 31.75 51.27 -17.21
N VAL A 47 32.44 50.15 -17.43
CA VAL A 47 33.91 50.04 -17.42
C VAL A 47 34.52 50.24 -18.82
N GLY A 48 33.69 50.47 -19.85
CA GLY A 48 34.10 50.78 -21.22
C GLY A 48 34.73 52.16 -21.39
N GLY A 49 35.90 52.36 -20.82
CA GLY A 49 36.68 53.58 -20.94
C GLY A 49 38.05 53.40 -20.29
N VAL A 50 39.02 52.93 -21.09
CA VAL A 50 40.47 53.24 -21.06
C VAL A 50 41.25 52.02 -21.58
N GLY A 51 41.70 52.13 -22.85
CA GLY A 51 42.97 51.59 -23.34
C GLY A 51 43.26 50.09 -23.21
N SER A 52 42.61 49.25 -24.01
CA SER A 52 43.23 47.99 -24.46
C SER A 52 42.75 47.66 -25.88
N SER A 53 43.67 47.31 -26.77
CA SER A 53 43.46 47.09 -28.21
C SER A 53 42.71 45.80 -28.56
N VAL A 54 41.76 45.39 -27.73
CA VAL A 54 40.83 44.27 -27.97
C VAL A 54 39.43 44.86 -28.09
N GLU A 55 39.19 45.60 -29.16
CA GLU A 55 37.96 46.41 -29.35
C GLU A 55 36.69 45.59 -29.66
N ASP A 56 36.75 44.27 -29.84
CA ASP A 56 35.57 43.45 -30.22
C ASP A 56 34.92 42.66 -29.04
N LEU A 57 35.51 42.69 -27.84
CA LEU A 57 35.06 41.86 -26.69
C LEU A 57 34.50 42.65 -25.50
N SER A 58 34.69 43.98 -25.45
CA SER A 58 34.38 44.82 -24.28
C SER A 58 33.02 45.51 -24.32
N VAL A 59 32.30 45.45 -25.44
CA VAL A 59 30.97 46.07 -25.58
C VAL A 59 29.90 45.00 -25.42
N VAL A 60 29.21 45.02 -24.27
CA VAL A 60 27.97 44.25 -24.08
C VAL A 60 26.97 44.71 -25.14
N ASP A 61 26.49 43.79 -25.97
CA ASP A 61 25.52 44.12 -27.01
C ASP A 61 24.23 44.66 -26.36
N PRO A 62 23.72 45.84 -26.77
CA PRO A 62 22.54 46.46 -26.17
C PRO A 62 21.31 45.53 -26.24
N VAL A 63 21.22 44.67 -27.25
CA VAL A 63 20.11 43.71 -27.41
C VAL A 63 20.11 42.67 -26.29
N VAL A 64 21.29 42.21 -25.85
CA VAL A 64 21.44 41.25 -24.75
C VAL A 64 21.08 41.92 -23.42
N SER A 65 21.54 43.16 -23.21
CA SER A 65 21.21 43.96 -22.02
C SER A 65 19.71 44.25 -21.90
N ASP A 66 19.04 44.53 -23.01
CA ASP A 66 17.60 44.76 -23.08
C ASP A 66 16.79 43.51 -22.74
N LEU A 67 17.19 42.34 -23.28
CA LEU A 67 16.52 41.06 -22.99
C LEU A 67 16.72 40.64 -21.53
N VAL A 68 17.95 40.74 -21.00
CA VAL A 68 18.22 40.44 -19.59
C VAL A 68 17.52 41.43 -18.67
N SER A 69 17.37 42.70 -19.09
CA SER A 69 16.59 43.69 -18.34
C SER A 69 15.10 43.35 -18.28
N GLN A 70 14.53 42.78 -19.34
CA GLN A 70 13.15 42.27 -19.38
C GLN A 70 13.01 41.02 -18.50
N LEU A 71 13.94 40.06 -18.55
CA LEU A 71 13.94 38.88 -17.67
C LEU A 71 14.12 39.24 -16.19
N ALA A 72 14.92 40.26 -15.88
CA ALA A 72 15.07 40.78 -14.53
C ALA A 72 13.82 41.51 -14.04
N SER A 73 13.13 42.26 -14.91
CA SER A 73 11.85 42.89 -14.54
C SER A 73 10.77 41.87 -14.24
N LEU A 74 10.80 40.75 -14.96
CA LEU A 74 9.99 39.57 -14.66
C LEU A 74 10.31 39.07 -13.25
N GLN A 75 11.57 38.81 -12.91
CA GLN A 75 11.96 38.31 -11.58
C GLN A 75 11.59 39.23 -10.39
N GLN A 76 11.24 40.51 -10.55
CA GLN A 76 10.99 41.43 -9.42
C GLN A 76 9.92 40.97 -8.41
N SER A 77 9.04 40.04 -8.80
CA SER A 77 7.95 39.53 -7.93
C SER A 77 8.18 38.12 -7.38
N GLN A 78 9.26 37.42 -7.75
CA GLN A 78 9.53 36.03 -7.35
C GLN A 78 11.03 35.83 -7.12
N GLU A 79 11.42 34.84 -6.29
CA GLU A 79 12.84 34.56 -6.06
C GLU A 79 13.57 34.11 -7.34
N THR A 80 12.85 33.47 -8.27
CA THR A 80 13.42 32.95 -9.52
C THR A 80 12.52 33.25 -10.72
N ILE A 81 13.13 33.40 -11.89
CA ILE A 81 12.41 33.69 -13.15
C ILE A 81 11.42 32.57 -13.51
N PHE A 82 11.75 31.32 -13.16
CA PHE A 82 11.05 30.11 -13.59
C PHE A 82 9.64 29.93 -13.02
N LEU A 83 9.28 30.64 -11.97
CA LEU A 83 7.96 30.55 -11.35
C LEU A 83 6.90 31.39 -12.08
N GLN A 84 7.29 32.10 -13.13
CA GLN A 84 6.41 33.02 -13.83
C GLN A 84 5.74 32.38 -15.05
N SER A 85 4.41 32.45 -15.07
CA SER A 85 3.59 32.11 -16.24
C SER A 85 3.94 32.92 -17.49
N GLN A 86 4.52 34.12 -17.31
CA GLN A 86 4.95 35.01 -18.39
C GLN A 86 6.19 34.49 -19.16
N LEU A 87 6.90 33.48 -18.63
CA LEU A 87 7.91 32.75 -19.41
C LEU A 87 7.31 31.71 -20.36
N LEU A 88 6.12 31.18 -20.05
CA LEU A 88 5.39 30.28 -20.93
C LEU A 88 4.58 31.06 -21.99
N TYR A 89 4.32 32.34 -21.73
CA TYR A 89 3.60 33.26 -22.60
C TYR A 89 4.36 34.60 -22.67
N PRO A 90 5.47 34.67 -23.42
CA PRO A 90 6.29 35.88 -23.50
C PRO A 90 5.54 37.03 -24.15
N THR A 91 5.90 38.25 -23.78
CA THR A 91 5.41 39.46 -24.45
C THR A 91 6.01 39.58 -25.85
N GLN A 92 5.32 40.28 -26.76
CA GLN A 92 5.82 40.54 -28.12
C GLN A 92 7.21 41.22 -28.14
N SER A 93 7.48 42.10 -27.17
CA SER A 93 8.80 42.73 -27.03
C SER A 93 9.90 41.73 -26.67
N MET A 94 9.59 40.74 -25.81
CA MET A 94 10.54 39.67 -25.47
C MET A 94 10.83 38.78 -26.68
N ILE A 95 9.80 38.40 -27.44
CA ILE A 95 9.96 37.58 -28.66
C ILE A 95 10.86 38.32 -29.66
N GLN A 96 10.63 39.61 -29.90
CA GLN A 96 11.47 40.41 -30.79
C GLN A 96 12.91 40.54 -30.30
N SER A 97 13.09 40.71 -28.98
CA SER A 97 14.43 40.80 -28.37
C SER A 97 15.18 39.46 -28.52
N ARG A 98 14.52 38.32 -28.28
CA ARG A 98 15.08 36.98 -28.48
C ARG A 98 15.48 36.72 -29.93
N ARG A 99 14.64 37.08 -30.91
CA ARG A 99 14.97 36.97 -32.35
C ARG A 99 16.24 37.75 -32.70
N ARG A 100 16.36 38.98 -32.21
CA ARG A 100 17.56 39.80 -32.43
C ARG A 100 18.82 39.19 -31.79
N VAL A 101 18.68 38.54 -30.63
CA VAL A 101 19.78 37.78 -29.99
C VAL A 101 20.13 36.54 -30.81
N ALA A 102 19.16 35.82 -31.37
CA ALA A 102 19.39 34.70 -32.28
C ALA A 102 20.13 35.14 -33.56
N ASP A 103 19.68 36.23 -34.21
CA ASP A 103 20.36 36.81 -35.39
C ASP A 103 21.79 37.27 -35.07
N LEU A 104 22.02 37.75 -33.85
CA LEU A 104 23.36 38.11 -33.37
C LEU A 104 24.23 36.85 -33.21
N TYR A 105 23.68 35.81 -32.60
CA TYR A 105 24.34 34.52 -32.42
C TYR A 105 24.76 33.90 -33.76
N GLU A 106 23.85 33.83 -34.75
CA GLU A 106 24.15 33.29 -36.08
C GLU A 106 25.26 34.07 -36.80
N ARG A 107 25.25 35.41 -36.69
CA ARG A 107 26.30 36.26 -37.26
C ARG A 107 27.66 36.00 -36.63
N ILE A 108 27.72 35.84 -35.31
CA ILE A 108 28.95 35.52 -34.57
C ILE A 108 29.45 34.11 -34.95
N GLN A 109 28.55 33.13 -35.03
CA GLN A 109 28.85 31.77 -35.48
C GLN A 109 29.43 31.76 -36.91
N MET A 110 28.80 32.46 -37.86
CA MET A 110 29.26 32.53 -39.25
C MET A 110 30.64 33.19 -39.37
N ARG A 111 30.90 34.26 -38.60
CA ARG A 111 32.22 34.91 -38.53
C ARG A 111 33.28 33.95 -37.97
N SER A 112 32.95 33.20 -36.91
CA SER A 112 33.85 32.21 -36.31
C SER A 112 34.20 31.06 -37.27
N LYS A 113 33.23 30.58 -38.06
CA LYS A 113 33.40 29.53 -39.07
C LYS A 113 34.26 30.00 -40.24
N SER A 114 34.06 31.23 -40.72
CA SER A 114 34.88 31.82 -41.80
C SER A 114 36.36 32.00 -41.42
N LEU A 115 36.63 32.26 -40.13
CA LEU A 115 38.00 32.36 -39.60
C LEU A 115 38.67 30.98 -39.51
N SER A 116 37.90 29.92 -39.24
CA SER A 116 38.42 28.55 -39.21
C SER A 116 38.63 27.91 -40.58
N SER A 117 37.90 28.31 -41.63
CA SER A 117 38.01 27.71 -42.97
C SER A 117 39.10 28.33 -43.85
N GLY A 118 39.73 29.43 -43.42
CA GLY A 118 40.75 30.15 -44.19
C GLY A 118 42.20 29.74 -43.89
N GLY A 119 42.45 28.86 -42.92
CA GLY A 119 43.78 28.41 -42.51
C GLY A 119 44.07 26.98 -42.93
N GLY A 120 44.63 26.78 -44.12
CA GLY A 120 45.21 25.51 -44.49
C GLY A 120 46.51 25.25 -43.72
N GLY A 121 46.51 24.28 -42.82
CA GLY A 121 47.72 23.60 -42.35
C GLY A 121 48.03 23.74 -40.85
N GLY A 122 47.85 22.61 -40.15
CA GLY A 122 48.81 22.17 -39.11
C GLY A 122 48.66 22.73 -37.70
N GLY A 123 48.04 21.93 -36.82
CA GLY A 123 48.56 21.63 -35.49
C GLY A 123 48.68 22.76 -34.45
N MET A 124 47.58 23.00 -33.73
CA MET A 124 47.51 23.00 -32.26
C MET A 124 46.05 23.34 -31.90
N GLY A 125 45.30 22.31 -31.50
CA GLY A 125 44.07 22.54 -30.76
C GLY A 125 44.41 23.04 -29.36
N GLU A 126 43.44 23.69 -28.72
CA GLU A 126 43.48 24.16 -27.31
C GLU A 126 44.19 25.49 -27.07
N ASP A 127 43.54 26.60 -27.45
CA ASP A 127 43.50 27.83 -26.62
C ASP A 127 42.54 28.86 -27.27
N ARG A 128 41.26 28.48 -27.42
CA ARG A 128 40.21 29.50 -27.55
C ARG A 128 39.89 29.98 -26.13
N ASP A 129 39.92 31.29 -25.91
CA ASP A 129 39.61 31.89 -24.62
C ASP A 129 38.29 31.32 -24.05
N PRO A 130 38.29 30.78 -22.82
CA PRO A 130 37.09 30.25 -22.16
C PRO A 130 35.91 31.23 -22.20
N CYS A 131 36.20 32.54 -22.19
CA CYS A 131 35.20 33.60 -22.24
C CYS A 131 34.36 33.60 -23.52
N VAL A 132 34.91 33.17 -24.67
CA VAL A 132 34.17 33.11 -25.96
C VAL A 132 33.10 32.02 -25.90
N TYR A 133 33.42 30.89 -25.28
CA TYR A 133 32.53 29.76 -25.10
C TYR A 133 31.33 30.07 -24.19
N TYR A 134 31.56 30.73 -23.06
CA TYR A 134 30.45 31.16 -22.18
C TYR A 134 29.57 32.22 -22.85
N ARG A 135 30.14 33.10 -23.66
CA ARG A 135 29.38 34.11 -24.43
C ARG A 135 28.49 33.44 -25.46
N ASP A 136 29.03 32.53 -26.26
CA ASP A 136 28.28 31.80 -27.28
C ASP A 136 27.16 30.98 -26.64
N ALA A 137 27.42 30.33 -25.49
CA ALA A 137 26.40 29.60 -24.75
C ALA A 137 25.29 30.49 -24.19
N CYS A 138 25.63 31.66 -23.63
CA CYS A 138 24.63 32.62 -23.16
C CYS A 138 23.76 33.13 -24.31
N LEU A 139 24.36 33.43 -25.47
CA LEU A 139 23.64 33.87 -26.65
C LEU A 139 22.72 32.79 -27.21
N ALA A 140 23.20 31.53 -27.30
CA ALA A 140 22.40 30.38 -27.70
C ALA A 140 21.22 30.14 -26.75
N MET A 141 21.46 30.21 -25.43
CA MET A 141 20.42 30.07 -24.41
C MET A 141 19.41 31.22 -24.45
N LEU A 142 19.84 32.47 -24.61
CA LEU A 142 18.95 33.63 -24.62
C LEU A 142 18.16 33.76 -25.93
N GLY A 143 18.76 33.37 -27.06
CA GLY A 143 18.15 33.40 -28.38
C GLY A 143 17.29 32.18 -28.72
N GLY A 144 17.47 31.05 -28.02
CA GLY A 144 16.76 29.80 -28.31
C GLY A 144 17.12 29.18 -29.68
N SER A 145 18.30 29.52 -30.22
CA SER A 145 18.68 29.31 -31.62
C SER A 145 19.26 27.94 -31.93
N GLU A 146 19.73 27.19 -30.94
CA GLU A 146 20.30 25.85 -31.15
C GLU A 146 19.64 24.79 -30.28
N SER A 147 19.39 23.63 -30.88
CA SER A 147 19.06 22.40 -30.15
C SER A 147 20.34 21.75 -29.65
N ILE A 148 20.37 21.32 -28.40
CA ILE A 148 21.56 20.65 -27.84
C ILE A 148 21.91 19.39 -28.64
N SER A 149 20.90 18.70 -29.21
CA SER A 149 21.13 17.59 -30.14
C SER A 149 21.92 17.96 -31.40
N ASP A 150 21.96 19.26 -31.73
CA ASP A 150 22.47 19.81 -32.97
C ASP A 150 23.66 20.77 -32.72
N ALA A 151 24.10 20.93 -31.46
CA ALA A 151 25.07 21.93 -31.03
C ALA A 151 26.36 21.31 -30.48
N PRO A 152 27.21 20.69 -31.33
CA PRO A 152 28.55 20.26 -30.94
C PRO A 152 29.43 21.43 -30.45
N ALA A 153 29.03 22.67 -30.74
CA ALA A 153 29.66 23.90 -30.26
C ALA A 153 29.50 24.10 -28.74
N LEU A 154 28.35 23.77 -28.14
CA LEU A 154 28.12 23.89 -26.69
C LEU A 154 28.86 22.80 -25.90
N GLU A 155 29.10 21.65 -26.50
CA GLU A 155 29.78 20.54 -25.87
C GLU A 155 31.30 20.64 -26.00
N SER A 156 31.81 21.00 -27.18
CA SER A 156 33.24 21.32 -27.40
C SER A 156 33.73 22.54 -26.61
N SER A 157 32.80 23.33 -26.08
CA SER A 157 33.07 24.49 -25.23
C SER A 157 33.38 24.15 -23.77
N GLY A 158 33.14 22.91 -23.34
CA GLY A 158 33.31 22.49 -21.95
C GLY A 158 32.31 23.12 -20.98
N LEU A 159 31.19 23.70 -21.43
CA LEU A 159 30.15 24.26 -20.56
C LEU A 159 29.18 23.21 -20.01
N VAL A 160 28.79 22.22 -20.82
CA VAL A 160 27.92 21.12 -20.40
C VAL A 160 28.82 20.02 -19.85
N LYS A 161 29.21 20.17 -18.58
CA LYS A 161 30.11 19.20 -17.91
C LYS A 161 29.36 18.09 -17.22
N THR A 162 28.16 18.37 -16.73
CA THR A 162 27.36 17.43 -15.94
C THR A 162 26.03 17.12 -16.64
N VAL A 163 25.37 16.04 -16.21
CA VAL A 163 24.08 15.67 -16.79
C VAL A 163 22.99 16.68 -16.42
N GLU A 164 23.09 17.31 -15.25
CA GLU A 164 22.22 18.41 -14.84
C GLU A 164 22.32 19.59 -15.81
N ASP A 165 23.50 19.83 -16.38
CA ASP A 165 23.71 20.91 -17.34
C ASP A 165 22.99 20.62 -18.65
N TYR A 166 23.04 19.37 -19.08
CA TYR A 166 22.32 18.91 -20.25
C TYR A 166 20.80 18.95 -20.02
N LEU A 167 20.31 18.50 -18.87
CA LEU A 167 18.89 18.54 -18.51
C LEU A 167 18.38 19.98 -18.43
N TYR A 168 19.13 20.85 -17.75
CA TYR A 168 18.79 22.26 -17.58
C TYR A 168 18.69 22.98 -18.92
N THR A 169 19.71 22.82 -19.77
CA THR A 169 19.72 23.44 -21.10
C THR A 169 18.60 22.89 -21.98
N SER A 170 18.32 21.58 -21.91
CA SER A 170 17.23 20.94 -22.68
C SER A 170 15.86 21.44 -22.27
N LEU A 171 15.61 21.58 -20.96
CA LEU A 171 14.36 22.13 -20.43
C LEU A 171 14.22 23.62 -20.76
N TRP A 172 15.32 24.37 -20.68
CA TRP A 172 15.36 25.78 -21.05
C TRP A 172 14.99 25.98 -22.53
N GLN A 173 15.58 25.20 -23.43
CA GLN A 173 15.23 25.22 -24.85
C GLN A 173 13.77 24.83 -25.09
N ALA A 174 13.25 23.86 -24.35
CA ALA A 174 11.86 23.45 -24.46
C ALA A 174 10.88 24.60 -24.12
N LEU A 175 11.25 25.48 -23.18
CA LEU A 175 10.49 26.71 -22.91
C LEU A 175 10.50 27.66 -24.12
N HIS A 176 11.64 27.88 -24.78
CA HIS A 176 11.74 28.73 -25.97
C HIS A 176 10.93 28.23 -27.16
N ALA A 177 10.79 26.91 -27.32
CA ALA A 177 10.02 26.31 -28.41
C ALA A 177 8.51 26.63 -28.32
N THR A 178 8.00 27.00 -27.15
CA THR A 178 6.59 27.42 -26.97
C THR A 178 6.27 28.79 -27.58
N GLU A 179 7.30 29.60 -27.86
CA GLU A 179 7.16 31.03 -28.14
C GLU A 179 7.07 31.36 -29.64
N MET A 180 7.66 30.53 -30.50
CA MET A 180 7.82 30.83 -31.94
C MET A 180 6.53 30.64 -32.76
N ASP A 181 5.49 30.01 -32.22
CA ASP A 181 4.19 29.83 -32.89
C ASP A 181 3.21 30.99 -32.65
N GLY A 182 3.51 31.93 -31.76
CA GLY A 182 2.64 33.07 -31.47
C GLY A 182 2.56 34.14 -32.56
N VAL A 183 3.39 34.04 -33.61
CA VAL A 183 3.51 35.09 -34.64
C VAL A 183 3.68 34.49 -36.03
N GLY A 184 2.57 34.04 -36.65
CA GLY A 184 2.50 33.91 -38.10
C GLY A 184 1.50 32.89 -38.65
N MET A 185 0.24 33.31 -38.89
CA MET A 185 -0.53 33.09 -40.14
C MET A 185 -2.00 33.47 -39.95
N THR A 186 -2.38 34.66 -40.42
CA THR A 186 -3.76 34.92 -40.83
C THR A 186 -4.00 34.26 -42.19
N ALA A 187 -4.81 33.20 -42.22
CA ALA A 187 -5.90 32.95 -43.18
C ALA A 187 -6.12 31.43 -43.41
N GLY A 188 -7.25 30.93 -42.90
CA GLY A 188 -7.92 29.74 -43.42
C GLY A 188 -7.66 28.42 -42.69
N GLY A 189 -8.50 28.11 -41.70
CA GLY A 189 -8.61 26.77 -41.13
C GLY A 189 -8.77 26.81 -39.61
N GLY A 190 -10.01 26.72 -39.12
CA GLY A 190 -10.30 26.74 -37.69
C GLY A 190 -9.69 25.54 -36.95
N GLY A 191 -9.03 25.82 -35.83
CA GLY A 191 -8.69 24.84 -34.80
C GLY A 191 -7.26 24.93 -34.27
N GLY A 192 -7.10 25.46 -33.05
CA GLY A 192 -6.05 25.01 -32.13
C GLY A 192 -5.23 26.09 -31.43
N GLU A 193 -5.72 26.62 -30.32
CA GLU A 193 -4.93 27.32 -29.27
C GLU A 193 -3.87 26.42 -28.58
N GLY A 194 -3.45 25.31 -29.20
CA GLY A 194 -2.67 24.23 -28.58
C GLY A 194 -1.27 23.96 -29.16
N GLY A 195 -0.78 24.75 -30.11
CA GLY A 195 0.48 24.49 -30.82
C GLY A 195 1.74 24.55 -29.94
N GLY A 196 1.89 25.60 -29.12
CA GLY A 196 3.08 25.79 -28.28
C GLY A 196 3.24 24.74 -27.18
N LEU A 197 2.15 24.41 -26.47
CA LEU A 197 2.16 23.37 -25.44
C LEU A 197 2.42 21.98 -26.02
N ARG A 198 1.98 21.72 -27.26
CA ARG A 198 2.25 20.46 -27.97
C ARG A 198 3.74 20.29 -28.27
N LYS A 199 4.43 21.34 -28.72
CA LYS A 199 5.89 21.32 -28.94
C LYS A 199 6.67 21.12 -27.65
N LEU A 200 6.26 21.77 -26.56
CA LEU A 200 6.84 21.53 -25.23
C LEU A 200 6.69 20.07 -24.82
N SER A 201 5.50 19.48 -25.01
CA SER A 201 5.30 18.06 -24.72
C SER A 201 6.13 17.14 -25.61
N GLU A 202 6.36 17.48 -26.89
CA GLU A 202 7.24 16.74 -27.80
C GLU A 202 8.70 16.76 -27.35
N LEU A 203 9.18 17.92 -26.88
CA LEU A 203 10.54 18.05 -26.37
C LEU A 203 10.72 17.35 -25.02
N VAL A 204 9.74 17.43 -24.11
CA VAL A 204 9.76 16.68 -22.85
C VAL A 204 9.73 15.19 -23.12
N ALA A 205 8.89 14.70 -24.04
CA ALA A 205 8.84 13.29 -24.42
C ALA A 205 10.16 12.80 -25.05
N ARG A 206 10.80 13.64 -25.89
CA ARG A 206 12.13 13.33 -26.45
C ARG A 206 13.19 13.23 -25.36
N LEU A 207 13.16 14.13 -24.37
CA LEU A 207 14.03 14.07 -23.20
C LEU A 207 13.80 12.77 -22.42
N SER A 208 12.54 12.35 -22.25
CA SER A 208 12.20 11.09 -21.59
C SER A 208 12.82 9.87 -22.29
N VAL A 209 12.79 9.85 -23.63
CA VAL A 209 13.40 8.78 -24.44
C VAL A 209 14.92 8.77 -24.27
N LEU A 210 15.57 9.94 -24.28
CA LEU A 210 17.02 10.04 -24.10
C LEU A 210 17.48 9.57 -22.72
N VAL A 211 16.77 9.97 -21.65
CA VAL A 211 17.08 9.53 -20.29
C VAL A 211 17.00 8.00 -20.18
N ASN A 212 15.99 7.39 -20.81
CA ASN A 212 15.85 5.93 -20.84
C ASN A 212 16.95 5.24 -21.66
N GLN A 213 17.45 5.86 -22.73
CA GLN A 213 18.53 5.31 -23.55
C GLN A 213 19.88 5.35 -22.83
N TRP A 214 20.15 6.40 -22.05
CA TRP A 214 21.36 6.47 -21.22
C TRP A 214 21.34 5.41 -20.11
N GLY A 215 20.16 5.21 -19.50
CA GLY A 215 19.93 4.20 -18.48
C GLY A 215 20.72 4.43 -17.18
N PRO A 216 20.49 3.63 -16.13
CA PRO A 216 21.01 3.92 -14.79
C PRO A 216 22.54 3.85 -14.69
N SER A 217 23.18 2.98 -15.46
CA SER A 217 24.64 2.80 -15.45
C SER A 217 25.40 4.04 -15.88
N TYR A 218 24.78 4.94 -16.64
CA TYR A 218 25.39 6.20 -17.05
C TYR A 218 25.44 7.22 -15.90
N PHE A 219 24.42 7.21 -15.04
CA PHE A 219 24.27 8.18 -13.94
C PHE A 219 24.92 7.75 -12.63
N GLU A 220 25.21 6.46 -12.46
CA GLU A 220 25.86 5.92 -11.26
C GLU A 220 27.39 5.82 -11.40
N GLN A 221 27.97 6.31 -12.50
CA GLN A 221 29.41 6.41 -12.68
C GLN A 221 29.93 7.63 -11.93
N ASP A 222 30.82 7.43 -10.97
CA ASP A 222 31.56 8.53 -10.34
C ASP A 222 33.06 8.20 -10.19
N GLU A 223 33.84 9.29 -10.18
CA GLU A 223 35.26 9.53 -10.51
C GLU A 223 36.35 8.67 -9.83
N ASP A 224 36.01 7.62 -9.08
CA ASP A 224 36.97 6.81 -8.31
C ASP A 224 37.61 5.69 -9.15
N VAL A 225 38.39 6.04 -10.17
CA VAL A 225 39.46 5.13 -10.61
C VAL A 225 40.74 5.92 -10.81
N ASN A 226 41.51 5.96 -9.72
CA ASN A 226 42.94 6.26 -9.70
C ASN A 226 43.75 5.15 -10.42
N GLY A 227 43.34 4.81 -11.65
CA GLY A 227 43.86 3.72 -12.47
C GLY A 227 43.51 4.03 -13.93
N GLY A 228 44.55 4.33 -14.71
CA GLY A 228 44.42 5.00 -16.00
C GLY A 228 43.50 4.29 -17.01
N GLY A 229 42.80 5.12 -17.79
CA GLY A 229 42.40 4.76 -19.15
C GLY A 229 40.92 4.58 -19.45
N ALA A 230 39.98 5.12 -18.66
CA ALA A 230 38.59 5.27 -19.10
C ALA A 230 38.33 6.73 -19.51
N SER A 231 38.21 6.94 -20.82
CA SER A 231 37.82 8.22 -21.43
C SER A 231 36.46 8.65 -20.88
N TYR A 232 36.37 9.89 -20.37
CA TYR A 232 35.10 10.56 -20.12
C TYR A 232 34.31 10.57 -21.43
N THR A 233 33.30 9.71 -21.56
CA THR A 233 32.32 9.87 -22.64
C THR A 233 31.46 11.06 -22.25
N GLY A 234 31.71 12.23 -22.84
CA GLY A 234 30.89 13.42 -22.60
C GLY A 234 29.41 13.13 -22.86
N ALA A 235 28.52 13.92 -22.26
CA ALA A 235 27.06 13.78 -22.45
C ALA A 235 26.66 13.72 -23.93
N SER A 236 27.38 14.43 -24.81
CA SER A 236 27.28 14.34 -26.27
C SER A 236 27.48 12.96 -26.85
N GLU A 237 28.53 12.29 -26.39
CA GLU A 237 29.03 11.06 -26.99
C GLU A 237 28.08 9.93 -26.62
N ALA A 238 27.56 9.96 -25.39
CA ALA A 238 26.46 9.13 -24.94
C ALA A 238 25.16 9.40 -25.73
N VAL A 239 24.82 10.67 -26.03
CA VAL A 239 23.67 11.02 -26.89
C VAL A 239 23.87 10.57 -28.33
N ALA A 240 25.06 10.74 -28.91
CA ALA A 240 25.40 10.33 -30.26
C ALA A 240 25.41 8.80 -30.40
N LEU A 241 25.85 8.07 -29.37
CA LEU A 241 25.75 6.61 -29.27
C LEU A 241 24.30 6.15 -29.14
N ALA A 242 23.51 6.80 -28.27
CA ALA A 242 22.10 6.52 -28.07
C ALA A 242 21.25 6.79 -29.34
N ALA A 243 21.52 7.90 -30.05
CA ALA A 243 20.88 8.26 -31.31
C ALA A 243 21.24 7.32 -32.47
N ARG A 244 22.36 6.60 -32.39
CA ARG A 244 22.79 5.59 -33.37
C ARG A 244 22.26 4.18 -33.08
N GLY A 245 21.46 4.00 -32.03
CA GLY A 245 20.74 2.76 -31.75
C GLY A 245 21.61 1.60 -31.22
N GLY A 246 22.69 1.87 -30.49
CA GLY A 246 23.61 0.82 -30.03
C GLY A 246 24.12 0.97 -28.59
N GLY A 247 23.90 -0.06 -27.77
CA GLY A 247 24.69 -0.34 -26.56
C GLY A 247 23.88 -0.56 -25.28
N SER A 248 23.34 -1.77 -25.08
CA SER A 248 22.87 -2.21 -23.76
C SER A 248 24.08 -2.41 -22.84
N VAL A 249 24.36 -1.46 -21.95
CA VAL A 249 25.36 -1.62 -20.89
C VAL A 249 24.88 -2.72 -19.94
N THR A 250 25.69 -3.74 -19.76
CA THR A 250 25.33 -4.98 -19.05
C THR A 250 25.10 -4.73 -17.56
N LYS A 251 23.92 -5.17 -17.08
CA LYS A 251 23.51 -5.21 -15.67
C LYS A 251 24.56 -5.88 -14.77
N SER A 252 25.19 -5.12 -13.85
CA SER A 252 25.68 -5.69 -12.59
C SER A 252 24.52 -5.69 -11.60
N ALA A 253 23.81 -6.82 -11.51
CA ALA A 253 22.47 -6.89 -10.94
C ALA A 253 22.39 -6.93 -9.40
N ASN A 254 23.49 -6.84 -8.64
CA ASN A 254 23.48 -7.13 -7.20
C ASN A 254 24.17 -6.10 -6.29
N ALA A 255 24.64 -4.96 -6.81
CA ALA A 255 25.17 -3.89 -5.97
C ALA A 255 24.12 -2.79 -5.83
N VAL A 256 23.74 -2.46 -4.59
CA VAL A 256 22.96 -1.24 -4.32
C VAL A 256 23.76 -0.05 -4.86
N PRO A 257 23.18 0.82 -5.70
CA PRO A 257 23.91 1.95 -6.25
C PRO A 257 24.38 2.88 -5.12
N ARG A 258 25.55 3.52 -5.30
CA ARG A 258 26.12 4.41 -4.27
C ARG A 258 25.18 5.57 -3.95
N SER A 259 24.47 6.07 -4.96
CA SER A 259 23.49 7.14 -4.79
C SER A 259 22.18 6.67 -4.11
N GLY A 260 22.01 5.36 -3.87
CA GLY A 260 20.74 4.76 -3.49
C GLY A 260 19.70 4.76 -4.61
N GLY A 261 20.11 5.00 -5.86
CA GLY A 261 19.24 5.09 -7.05
C GLY A 261 18.76 6.51 -7.37
N TRP A 262 19.18 7.53 -6.62
CA TRP A 262 18.78 8.92 -6.86
C TRP A 262 19.40 9.53 -8.11
N ALA A 263 20.63 9.14 -8.46
CA ALA A 263 21.32 9.72 -9.61
C ALA A 263 20.56 9.49 -10.93
N TYR A 264 19.88 8.36 -11.05
CA TYR A 264 18.98 8.08 -12.19
C TYR A 264 17.52 8.51 -11.95
N ALA A 265 17.02 8.41 -10.71
CA ALA A 265 15.63 8.80 -10.41
C ALA A 265 15.38 10.30 -10.61
N LEU A 266 16.35 11.18 -10.32
CA LEU A 266 16.22 12.63 -10.49
C LEU A 266 15.97 13.05 -11.96
N PRO A 267 16.79 12.61 -12.94
CA PRO A 267 16.51 12.80 -14.37
C PRO A 267 15.15 12.26 -14.83
N LEU A 268 14.71 11.11 -14.28
CA LEU A 268 13.41 10.54 -14.59
C LEU A 268 12.27 11.43 -14.07
N LEU A 269 12.36 11.91 -12.82
CA LEU A 269 11.43 12.90 -12.29
C LEU A 269 11.43 14.18 -13.14
N ALA A 270 12.60 14.59 -13.65
CA ALA A 270 12.74 15.76 -14.51
C ALA A 270 12.11 15.64 -15.89
N SER A 271 12.11 14.44 -16.43
CA SER A 271 11.43 14.11 -17.68
C SER A 271 9.97 13.68 -17.48
N GLN A 272 9.39 13.94 -16.30
CA GLN A 272 8.01 13.59 -15.93
C GLN A 272 7.70 12.09 -16.02
N GLN A 273 8.72 11.24 -15.83
CA GLN A 273 8.59 9.79 -15.75
C GLN A 273 8.45 9.34 -14.29
N TYR A 274 7.36 9.79 -13.66
CA TYR A 274 7.15 9.63 -12.22
C TYR A 274 6.98 8.17 -11.78
N ALA A 275 6.27 7.35 -12.55
CA ALA A 275 6.06 5.95 -12.20
C ALA A 275 7.36 5.15 -12.37
N THR A 276 8.09 5.39 -13.46
CA THR A 276 9.39 4.75 -13.71
C THR A 276 10.43 5.17 -12.67
N ALA A 277 10.46 6.46 -12.27
CA ALA A 277 11.36 6.95 -11.23
C ALA A 277 11.12 6.27 -9.87
N LEU A 278 9.86 6.19 -9.43
CA LEU A 278 9.52 5.57 -8.15
C LEU A 278 9.75 4.06 -8.14
N ALA A 279 9.44 3.38 -9.25
CA ALA A 279 9.70 1.95 -9.39
C ALA A 279 11.20 1.66 -9.34
N TYR A 280 12.00 2.43 -10.07
CA TYR A 280 13.46 2.29 -10.06
C TYR A 280 14.04 2.58 -8.66
N LEU A 281 13.59 3.65 -7.99
CA LEU A 281 14.08 3.99 -6.66
C LEU A 281 13.76 2.88 -5.64
N ALA A 282 12.58 2.28 -5.72
CA ALA A 282 12.20 1.16 -4.86
C ALA A 282 13.03 -0.11 -5.11
N GLU A 283 13.38 -0.41 -6.37
CA GLU A 283 14.15 -1.59 -6.74
C GLU A 283 15.65 -1.40 -6.45
N ALA A 284 16.22 -0.27 -6.85
CA ALA A 284 17.65 -0.01 -6.82
C ALA A 284 18.15 0.33 -5.40
N GLY A 285 17.38 1.13 -4.63
CA GLY A 285 17.77 1.57 -3.29
C GLY A 285 17.48 0.57 -2.17
N GLY A 286 16.97 -0.63 -2.48
CA GLY A 286 16.60 -1.65 -1.50
C GLY A 286 15.57 -1.13 -0.48
N GLY A 287 15.75 -1.46 0.82
CA GLY A 287 14.80 -1.06 1.87
C GLY A 287 14.69 0.47 2.07
N VAL A 288 15.80 1.20 1.94
CA VAL A 288 15.81 2.67 2.05
C VAL A 288 15.22 3.31 0.79
N GLY A 289 15.48 2.73 -0.38
CA GLY A 289 14.85 3.14 -1.64
C GLY A 289 13.34 2.95 -1.62
N LEU A 290 12.85 1.83 -1.11
CA LEU A 290 11.41 1.58 -0.94
C LEU A 290 10.76 2.60 -0.01
N LEU A 291 11.41 2.92 1.12
CA LEU A 291 10.98 3.98 2.04
C LEU A 291 10.85 5.32 1.28
N GLN A 292 11.90 5.73 0.58
CA GLN A 292 11.95 7.00 -0.13
C GLN A 292 10.90 7.04 -1.26
N ALA A 293 10.79 5.99 -2.06
CA ALA A 293 9.81 5.89 -3.14
C ALA A 293 8.37 5.97 -2.62
N ALA A 294 8.05 5.29 -1.52
CA ALA A 294 6.74 5.37 -0.90
C ALA A 294 6.43 6.80 -0.42
N HIS A 295 7.35 7.47 0.26
CA HIS A 295 7.14 8.83 0.77
C HIS A 295 7.02 9.86 -0.35
N VAL A 296 7.91 9.81 -1.34
CA VAL A 296 7.85 10.70 -2.51
C VAL A 296 6.54 10.49 -3.26
N GLY A 297 6.13 9.24 -3.48
CA GLY A 297 4.86 8.91 -4.13
C GLY A 297 3.63 9.45 -3.38
N ILE A 298 3.62 9.36 -2.04
CA ILE A 298 2.56 9.93 -1.20
C ILE A 298 2.53 11.47 -1.31
N VAL A 299 3.69 12.13 -1.26
CA VAL A 299 3.80 13.59 -1.40
C VAL A 299 3.31 14.04 -2.78
N MET A 300 3.62 13.28 -3.83
CA MET A 300 3.15 13.56 -5.19
C MET A 300 1.63 13.44 -5.31
N ASP A 301 1.03 12.38 -4.75
CA ASP A 301 -0.42 12.18 -4.72
C ASP A 301 -1.11 13.29 -3.93
N ALA A 302 -0.56 13.67 -2.76
CA ALA A 302 -1.06 14.78 -1.94
C ALA A 302 -0.95 16.15 -2.63
N ALA A 303 0.07 16.34 -3.48
CA ALA A 303 0.22 17.54 -4.31
C ALA A 303 -0.67 17.54 -5.57
N GLY A 304 -1.47 16.49 -5.79
CA GLY A 304 -2.34 16.35 -6.96
C GLY A 304 -1.60 15.96 -8.24
N LEU A 305 -0.38 15.45 -8.15
CA LEU A 305 0.38 14.94 -9.30
C LEU A 305 -0.03 13.50 -9.61
N SER A 306 -0.40 13.24 -10.86
CA SER A 306 -0.63 11.87 -11.34
C SER A 306 0.70 11.11 -11.37
N VAL A 307 0.81 10.05 -10.58
CA VAL A 307 1.95 9.12 -10.57
C VAL A 307 1.89 8.21 -11.81
N THR A 308 2.03 8.83 -12.99
CA THR A 308 2.02 8.17 -14.30
C THR A 308 3.13 8.78 -15.14
N ASP A 309 3.75 7.99 -16.00
CA ASP A 309 4.79 8.51 -16.89
C ASP A 309 4.17 9.34 -18.01
N PHE A 310 4.79 10.49 -18.29
CA PHE A 310 4.40 11.33 -19.41
C PHE A 310 4.72 10.64 -20.74
N SER A 311 3.71 10.46 -21.59
CA SER A 311 3.88 9.98 -22.96
C SER A 311 2.87 10.67 -23.88
N LEU A 312 3.35 11.10 -25.05
CA LEU A 312 2.52 11.69 -26.11
C LEU A 312 1.63 10.66 -26.79
N ASP A 313 2.10 9.42 -26.84
CA ASP A 313 1.32 8.31 -27.38
C ASP A 313 0.39 7.80 -26.30
N ALA A 314 -0.85 8.30 -26.31
CA ALA A 314 -1.97 7.73 -25.56
C ALA A 314 -2.31 6.28 -25.97
N GLN A 315 -1.51 5.66 -26.84
CA GLN A 315 -1.57 4.26 -27.25
C GLN A 315 -0.77 3.30 -26.35
N SER A 316 -0.15 3.79 -25.27
CA SER A 316 0.27 2.88 -24.19
C SER A 316 -1.00 2.23 -23.62
N GLY A 317 -1.23 0.96 -23.99
CA GLY A 317 -2.50 0.27 -23.78
C GLY A 317 -3.01 0.39 -22.35
N ILE A 318 -4.34 0.32 -22.20
CA ILE A 318 -5.09 0.45 -20.93
C ILE A 318 -4.41 -0.29 -19.77
N SER A 319 -3.79 -1.44 -20.04
CA SER A 319 -3.02 -2.24 -19.09
C SER A 319 -1.82 -1.51 -18.47
N SER A 320 -1.03 -0.76 -19.25
CA SER A 320 0.16 -0.04 -18.75
C SER A 320 -0.22 1.10 -17.78
N ARG A 321 -1.26 1.87 -18.11
CA ARG A 321 -1.80 2.90 -17.23
C ARG A 321 -2.40 2.32 -15.96
N SER A 322 -3.07 1.17 -16.05
CA SER A 322 -3.62 0.49 -14.86
C SER A 322 -2.52 0.00 -13.91
N LEU A 323 -1.39 -0.47 -14.43
CA LEU A 323 -0.22 -0.88 -13.65
C LEU A 323 0.44 0.31 -12.97
N GLN A 324 0.57 1.44 -13.68
CA GLN A 324 1.09 2.69 -13.10
C GLN A 324 0.17 3.25 -12.02
N GLN A 325 -1.15 3.20 -12.21
CA GLN A 325 -2.12 3.62 -11.20
C GLN A 325 -2.09 2.72 -9.95
N ALA A 326 -1.71 1.44 -10.11
CA ALA A 326 -1.54 0.49 -9.02
C ALA A 326 -0.17 0.58 -8.32
N LEU A 327 0.81 1.29 -8.89
CA LEU A 327 2.18 1.38 -8.37
C LEU A 327 2.22 1.98 -6.96
N LEU A 328 1.60 3.14 -6.75
CA LEU A 328 1.58 3.79 -5.44
C LEU A 328 0.92 2.89 -4.36
N PRO A 329 -0.28 2.30 -4.60
CA PRO A 329 -0.84 1.27 -3.73
C PRO A 329 0.13 0.13 -3.38
N MET A 330 0.84 -0.39 -4.37
CA MET A 330 1.81 -1.48 -4.17
C MET A 330 3.03 -1.05 -3.36
N LEU A 331 3.58 0.14 -3.60
CA LEU A 331 4.72 0.68 -2.86
C LEU A 331 4.37 0.90 -1.38
N VAL A 332 3.22 1.52 -1.12
CA VAL A 332 2.76 1.75 0.26
C VAL A 332 2.44 0.43 0.96
N ALA A 333 1.81 -0.53 0.27
CA ALA A 333 1.56 -1.86 0.83
C ALA A 333 2.86 -2.61 1.14
N SER A 334 3.85 -2.56 0.24
CA SER A 334 5.16 -3.19 0.43
C SER A 334 5.94 -2.55 1.58
N TYR A 335 5.94 -1.22 1.65
CA TYR A 335 6.56 -0.52 2.77
C TYR A 335 5.82 -0.79 4.09
N SER A 336 4.49 -0.76 4.08
CA SER A 336 3.67 -1.15 5.24
C SER A 336 3.96 -2.57 5.69
N ALA A 337 4.17 -3.52 4.77
CA ALA A 337 4.54 -4.91 5.07
C ALA A 337 5.86 -4.99 5.83
N SER A 338 6.86 -4.17 5.47
CA SER A 338 8.14 -4.11 6.18
C SER A 338 8.02 -3.64 7.64
N LEU A 339 6.98 -2.84 7.95
CA LEU A 339 6.75 -2.31 9.29
C LEU A 339 5.94 -3.24 10.20
N GLN A 340 5.23 -4.22 9.63
CA GLN A 340 4.25 -5.06 10.36
C GLN A 340 4.84 -5.77 11.58
N GLY A 341 6.10 -6.21 11.50
CA GLY A 341 6.77 -6.91 12.60
C GLY A 341 7.25 -5.99 13.72
N SER A 342 7.40 -4.68 13.46
CA SER A 342 7.94 -3.71 14.42
C SER A 342 6.86 -2.81 15.01
N ASP A 343 6.00 -2.24 14.17
CA ASP A 343 4.90 -1.36 14.56
C ASP A 343 3.71 -1.48 13.58
N ALA A 344 2.76 -2.32 13.96
CA ALA A 344 1.53 -2.53 13.19
C ALA A 344 0.66 -1.25 13.14
N GLY A 345 0.75 -0.36 14.15
CA GLY A 345 0.01 0.89 14.18
C GLY A 345 0.51 1.86 13.12
N SER A 346 1.83 2.00 12.96
CA SER A 346 2.41 2.82 11.89
C SER A 346 2.14 2.23 10.51
N ALA A 347 2.24 0.90 10.34
CA ALA A 347 1.85 0.22 9.11
C ALA A 347 0.41 0.59 8.67
N LEU A 348 -0.52 0.59 9.62
CA LEU A 348 -1.91 0.98 9.37
C LEU A 348 -2.06 2.46 8.96
N ARG A 349 -1.29 3.38 9.58
CA ARG A 349 -1.30 4.81 9.21
C ARG A 349 -0.88 5.02 7.75
N TYR A 350 0.14 4.30 7.27
CA TYR A 350 0.55 4.35 5.86
C TYR A 350 -0.57 3.87 4.93
N LEU A 351 -1.27 2.79 5.28
CA LEU A 351 -2.41 2.31 4.50
C LEU A 351 -3.58 3.32 4.49
N ALA A 352 -3.77 4.08 5.57
CA ALA A 352 -4.84 5.07 5.68
C ALA A 352 -4.65 6.30 4.79
N LEU A 353 -3.40 6.66 4.48
CA LEU A 353 -3.08 7.71 3.51
C LEU A 353 -3.66 7.40 2.12
N MET A 354 -3.99 6.12 1.85
CA MET A 354 -4.61 5.68 0.61
C MET A 354 -6.11 5.42 0.70
N SER A 355 -6.77 5.85 1.78
CA SER A 355 -8.19 5.59 2.08
C SER A 355 -9.17 6.00 0.97
N GLY A 356 -8.77 6.87 0.04
CA GLY A 356 -9.51 7.19 -1.19
C GLY A 356 -9.58 6.06 -2.24
N LYS A 357 -8.76 5.00 -2.16
CA LYS A 357 -8.67 3.87 -3.12
C LYS A 357 -9.37 2.60 -2.60
N GLY A 358 -10.55 2.80 -2.00
CA GLY A 358 -11.11 2.04 -0.88
C GLY A 358 -11.26 0.51 -0.92
N LYS A 359 -11.11 -0.21 -2.05
CA LYS A 359 -11.16 -1.69 -2.04
C LYS A 359 -9.80 -2.31 -1.68
N PHE A 360 -8.73 -1.80 -2.29
CA PHE A 360 -7.38 -2.32 -2.06
C PHE A 360 -6.93 -2.15 -0.61
N VAL A 361 -7.21 -0.98 -0.02
CA VAL A 361 -6.87 -0.68 1.38
C VAL A 361 -7.58 -1.65 2.33
N LYS A 362 -8.87 -1.94 2.11
CA LYS A 362 -9.62 -2.89 2.95
C LYS A 362 -9.01 -4.28 2.92
N GLU A 363 -8.60 -4.76 1.74
CA GLU A 363 -7.92 -6.05 1.58
C GLU A 363 -6.55 -6.07 2.28
N GLN A 364 -5.77 -4.98 2.20
CA GLN A 364 -4.48 -4.90 2.90
C GLN A 364 -4.64 -4.80 4.42
N VAL A 365 -5.64 -4.06 4.91
CA VAL A 365 -5.94 -3.99 6.35
C VAL A 365 -6.43 -5.35 6.87
N GLN A 366 -7.25 -6.07 6.09
CA GLN A 366 -7.66 -7.44 6.41
C GLN A 366 -6.46 -8.38 6.53
N ARG A 367 -5.51 -8.32 5.58
CA ARG A 367 -4.26 -9.08 5.67
C ARG A 367 -3.44 -8.69 6.90
N LEU A 368 -3.28 -7.40 7.15
CA LEU A 368 -2.55 -6.87 8.31
C LEU A 368 -3.11 -7.42 9.63
N LEU A 369 -4.44 -7.43 9.80
CA LEU A 369 -5.10 -7.97 10.99
C LEU A 369 -4.83 -9.46 11.19
N LEU A 370 -4.93 -10.25 10.11
CA LEU A 370 -4.80 -11.71 10.17
C LEU A 370 -3.34 -12.19 10.27
N GLU A 371 -2.40 -11.46 9.70
CA GLU A 371 -0.98 -11.82 9.69
C GLU A 371 -0.26 -11.37 10.95
N THR A 372 -0.50 -10.15 11.44
CA THR A 372 0.22 -9.62 12.62
C THR A 372 -0.30 -10.17 13.93
N ARG A 373 -1.59 -10.57 13.99
CA ARG A 373 -2.29 -10.97 15.22
C ARG A 373 -2.21 -9.93 16.35
N GLN A 374 -1.84 -8.68 16.06
CA GLN A 374 -1.80 -7.59 17.03
C GLN A 374 -3.17 -6.89 17.12
N LEU A 375 -4.23 -7.70 17.34
CA LEU A 375 -5.62 -7.23 17.32
C LEU A 375 -5.88 -6.18 18.41
N GLU A 376 -5.24 -6.30 19.58
CA GLU A 376 -5.38 -5.34 20.68
C GLU A 376 -4.92 -3.93 20.30
N ILE A 377 -3.84 -3.79 19.52
CA ILE A 377 -3.29 -2.50 19.11
C ILE A 377 -4.10 -1.92 17.93
N LEU A 378 -4.43 -2.79 16.97
CA LEU A 378 -5.09 -2.38 15.72
C LEU A 378 -6.58 -2.09 15.93
N ALA A 379 -7.29 -3.02 16.56
CA ALA A 379 -8.73 -2.97 16.75
C ALA A 379 -9.13 -2.61 18.19
N GLY A 380 -8.22 -2.61 19.15
CA GLY A 380 -8.53 -2.32 20.56
C GLY A 380 -8.83 -3.58 21.36
N LYS A 381 -9.23 -3.38 22.62
CA LYS A 381 -9.53 -4.45 23.59
C LYS A 381 -10.98 -4.39 24.04
N VAL A 382 -11.56 -5.55 24.35
CA VAL A 382 -12.90 -5.65 24.92
C VAL A 382 -12.82 -5.41 26.43
N GLU A 383 -13.52 -4.40 26.90
CA GLU A 383 -13.63 -4.05 28.30
C GLU A 383 -14.55 -5.02 29.06
N PRO A 384 -14.46 -5.10 30.40
CA PRO A 384 -15.30 -6.00 31.20
C PRO A 384 -16.81 -5.75 31.07
N ASP A 385 -17.21 -4.56 30.61
CA ASP A 385 -18.60 -4.20 30.32
C ASP A 385 -19.13 -4.80 28.99
N GLY A 386 -18.23 -5.37 28.19
CA GLY A 386 -18.49 -5.91 26.85
C GLY A 386 -18.36 -4.89 25.72
N SER A 387 -18.01 -3.63 26.03
CA SER A 387 -17.74 -2.59 25.03
C SER A 387 -16.30 -2.69 24.52
N ARG A 388 -16.03 -2.17 23.32
CA ARG A 388 -14.69 -2.14 22.74
C ARG A 388 -14.01 -0.80 23.02
N SER A 389 -12.78 -0.85 23.53
CA SER A 389 -11.86 0.30 23.60
C SER A 389 -11.35 0.68 22.21
N ASN A 390 -11.08 1.97 21.99
CA ASN A 390 -10.64 2.46 20.69
C ASN A 390 -9.23 1.94 20.34
N GLY A 391 -9.07 1.37 19.16
CA GLY A 391 -7.80 0.96 18.58
C GLY A 391 -7.28 1.95 17.54
N ALA A 392 -6.16 1.61 16.90
CA ALA A 392 -5.60 2.41 15.80
C ALA A 392 -6.58 2.57 14.62
N LEU A 393 -7.41 1.56 14.34
CA LEU A 393 -8.45 1.61 13.31
C LEU A 393 -9.51 2.68 13.58
N ASP A 394 -9.87 2.93 14.84
CA ASP A 394 -10.89 3.92 15.20
C ASP A 394 -10.42 5.37 15.01
N SER A 395 -9.11 5.59 14.94
CA SER A 395 -8.56 6.91 14.59
C SER A 395 -8.65 7.23 13.10
N LEU A 396 -8.88 6.21 12.26
CA LEU A 396 -8.77 6.31 10.81
C LEU A 396 -10.10 6.09 10.10
N PHE A 397 -10.98 5.25 10.65
CA PHE A 397 -12.25 4.88 10.07
C PHE A 397 -13.41 5.17 11.02
N SER A 398 -14.62 5.32 10.47
CA SER A 398 -15.81 5.43 11.30
C SER A 398 -16.11 4.12 12.04
N LYS A 399 -16.74 4.18 13.22
CA LYS A 399 -17.07 2.99 14.02
C LYS A 399 -17.83 1.91 13.23
N ASN A 400 -18.71 2.32 12.32
CA ASN A 400 -19.48 1.41 11.47
C ASN A 400 -18.59 0.70 10.43
N GLU A 401 -17.64 1.43 9.83
CA GLU A 401 -16.69 0.85 8.88
C GLU A 401 -15.71 -0.10 9.56
N VAL A 402 -15.24 0.23 10.76
CA VAL A 402 -14.40 -0.66 11.57
C VAL A 402 -15.15 -1.96 11.89
N SER A 403 -16.39 -1.86 12.37
CA SER A 403 -17.22 -3.04 12.65
C SER A 403 -17.42 -3.90 11.39
N PHE A 404 -17.73 -3.29 10.25
CA PHE A 404 -17.85 -4.02 8.97
C PHE A 404 -16.54 -4.70 8.55
N LEU A 405 -15.41 -4.01 8.67
CA LEU A 405 -14.10 -4.53 8.29
C LEU A 405 -13.67 -5.71 9.18
N LEU A 406 -13.97 -5.63 10.49
CA LEU A 406 -13.71 -6.72 11.43
C LEU A 406 -14.57 -7.96 11.12
N VAL A 407 -15.85 -7.77 10.78
CA VAL A 407 -16.74 -8.87 10.36
C VAL A 407 -16.26 -9.51 9.06
N ASP A 408 -15.87 -8.72 8.06
CA ASP A 408 -15.35 -9.26 6.81
C ASP A 408 -14.03 -10.02 7.02
N SER A 409 -13.15 -9.50 7.88
CA SER A 409 -11.92 -10.17 8.30
C SER A 409 -12.18 -11.48 9.04
N ALA A 410 -13.19 -11.52 9.92
CA ALA A 410 -13.61 -12.74 10.61
C ALA A 410 -14.14 -13.78 9.62
N ASN A 411 -14.97 -13.38 8.65
CA ASN A 411 -15.47 -14.29 7.61
C ASN A 411 -14.33 -14.85 6.75
N HIS A 412 -13.30 -14.05 6.48
CA HIS A 412 -12.10 -14.50 5.81
C HIS A 412 -11.32 -15.52 6.65
N ALA A 413 -11.12 -15.27 7.95
CA ALA A 413 -10.47 -16.20 8.86
C ALA A 413 -11.21 -17.56 8.94
N ILE A 414 -12.55 -17.55 8.92
CA ILE A 414 -13.36 -18.77 8.86
C ILE A 414 -13.08 -19.55 7.57
N ARG A 415 -13.02 -18.88 6.41
CA ARG A 415 -12.71 -19.53 5.11
C ARG A 415 -11.31 -20.13 5.07
N VAL A 416 -10.34 -19.50 5.73
CA VAL A 416 -8.95 -19.98 5.84
C VAL A 416 -8.83 -21.13 6.85
N GLY A 417 -9.88 -21.42 7.63
CA GLY A 417 -9.86 -22.49 8.63
C GLY A 417 -9.22 -22.07 9.96
N LYS A 418 -9.22 -20.77 10.28
CA LYS A 418 -8.78 -20.21 11.56
C LYS A 418 -9.96 -19.62 12.36
N PRO A 419 -10.87 -20.46 12.90
CA PRO A 419 -12.05 -19.99 13.60
C PRO A 419 -11.73 -19.29 14.95
N ALA A 420 -10.59 -19.58 15.59
CA ALA A 420 -10.19 -18.91 16.83
C ALA A 420 -9.94 -17.40 16.59
N ASP A 421 -9.13 -17.05 15.60
CA ASP A 421 -8.87 -15.66 15.19
C ASP A 421 -10.17 -14.95 14.78
N ALA A 422 -11.09 -15.68 14.13
CA ALA A 422 -12.41 -15.15 13.76
C ALA A 422 -13.28 -14.80 14.98
N ALA A 423 -13.24 -15.63 16.03
CA ALA A 423 -14.00 -15.38 17.25
C ALA A 423 -13.54 -14.07 17.92
N GLU A 424 -12.23 -13.86 18.06
CA GLU A 424 -11.66 -12.62 18.63
C GLU A 424 -12.08 -11.38 17.83
N LEU A 425 -12.00 -11.44 16.50
CA LEU A 425 -12.44 -10.37 15.61
C LEU A 425 -13.95 -10.07 15.74
N LEU A 426 -14.77 -11.11 15.93
CA LEU A 426 -16.21 -10.95 16.12
C LEU A 426 -16.54 -10.30 17.47
N VAL A 427 -15.82 -10.65 18.54
CA VAL A 427 -15.99 -9.98 19.84
C VAL A 427 -15.67 -8.49 19.71
N LEU A 428 -14.57 -8.15 19.03
CA LEU A 428 -14.18 -6.76 18.78
C LEU A 428 -15.19 -6.02 17.87
N SER A 429 -15.78 -6.70 16.89
CA SER A 429 -16.76 -6.08 16.00
C SER A 429 -18.07 -5.68 16.70
N GLY A 430 -18.34 -6.22 17.89
CA GLY A 430 -19.60 -6.05 18.63
C GLY A 430 -20.77 -6.84 18.04
N ARG A 431 -20.54 -7.74 17.08
CA ARG A 431 -21.56 -8.56 16.41
C ARG A 431 -21.68 -9.91 17.09
N PHE A 432 -22.37 -9.93 18.23
CA PHE A 432 -22.46 -11.10 19.09
C PHE A 432 -23.29 -12.23 18.49
N GLY A 433 -24.32 -11.97 17.67
CA GLY A 433 -25.09 -13.04 17.02
C GLY A 433 -24.19 -13.93 16.15
N ALA A 434 -23.31 -13.33 15.34
CA ALA A 434 -22.35 -14.07 14.52
C ALA A 434 -21.31 -14.82 15.38
N LEU A 435 -20.88 -14.24 16.49
CA LEU A 435 -20.01 -14.91 17.47
C LEU A 435 -20.69 -16.16 18.06
N PHE A 436 -21.94 -16.04 18.52
CA PHE A 436 -22.69 -17.17 19.08
C PHE A 436 -22.95 -18.24 18.03
N SER A 437 -23.25 -17.90 16.78
CA SER A 437 -23.35 -18.89 15.71
C SER A 437 -22.05 -19.65 15.50
N LEU A 438 -20.90 -18.95 15.53
CA LEU A 438 -19.58 -19.58 15.42
C LEU A 438 -19.31 -20.50 16.62
N LEU A 439 -19.48 -20.00 17.84
CA LEU A 439 -19.26 -20.78 19.07
C LEU A 439 -20.17 -22.01 19.14
N ASN A 440 -21.46 -21.85 18.83
CA ASN A 440 -22.41 -22.96 18.83
C ASN A 440 -22.02 -24.04 17.82
N ARG A 441 -21.57 -23.64 16.63
CA ARG A 441 -21.10 -24.57 15.60
C ARG A 441 -19.87 -25.34 16.04
N GLU A 442 -18.86 -24.65 16.59
CA GLU A 442 -17.61 -25.30 17.01
C GLU A 442 -17.84 -26.19 18.25
N LEU A 443 -18.61 -25.73 19.25
CA LEU A 443 -18.97 -26.52 20.44
C LEU A 443 -19.76 -27.78 20.08
N ALA A 444 -20.74 -27.67 19.17
CA ALA A 444 -21.52 -28.81 18.70
C ALA A 444 -20.62 -29.81 17.94
N SER A 445 -19.72 -29.32 17.08
CA SER A 445 -18.83 -30.16 16.26
C SER A 445 -17.84 -30.97 17.10
N TYR A 446 -17.40 -30.45 18.24
CA TYR A 446 -16.43 -31.11 19.13
C TYR A 446 -17.06 -31.76 20.37
N LEU A 447 -18.39 -31.84 20.46
CA LEU A 447 -19.09 -32.35 21.64
C LEU A 447 -18.67 -33.79 21.99
N ASN A 448 -18.65 -34.67 20.98
CA ASN A 448 -18.26 -36.07 21.09
C ASN A 448 -16.93 -36.35 20.39
N ALA A 449 -15.92 -35.51 20.64
CA ALA A 449 -14.59 -35.71 20.09
C ALA A 449 -14.00 -37.07 20.54
N SER A 450 -13.65 -37.92 19.57
CA SER A 450 -13.06 -39.26 19.82
C SER A 450 -11.54 -39.30 19.65
N THR A 451 -10.94 -38.26 19.05
CA THR A 451 -9.50 -38.17 18.76
C THR A 451 -8.78 -37.24 19.73
N SER A 452 -7.52 -37.53 20.07
CA SER A 452 -6.70 -36.71 20.97
C SER A 452 -6.65 -35.22 20.56
N GLU A 453 -6.54 -34.93 19.26
CA GLU A 453 -6.60 -33.55 18.74
C GLU A 453 -7.99 -32.91 18.91
N GLY A 454 -9.06 -33.70 18.73
CA GLY A 454 -10.43 -33.24 18.97
C GLY A 454 -10.67 -32.88 20.43
N TYR A 455 -10.07 -33.61 21.38
CA TYR A 455 -10.14 -33.27 22.81
C TYR A 455 -9.47 -31.94 23.13
N ALA A 456 -8.29 -31.67 22.57
CA ALA A 456 -7.60 -30.40 22.77
C ALA A 456 -8.43 -29.22 22.23
N LYS A 457 -9.01 -29.34 21.02
CA LYS A 457 -9.89 -28.33 20.43
C LYS A 457 -11.17 -28.14 21.24
N ARG A 458 -11.76 -29.23 21.72
CA ARG A 458 -12.93 -29.22 22.61
C ARG A 458 -12.63 -28.41 23.88
N GLN A 459 -11.52 -28.69 24.54
CA GLN A 459 -11.14 -28.00 25.78
C GLN A 459 -10.85 -26.52 25.53
N PHE A 460 -10.18 -26.19 24.43
CA PHE A 460 -9.94 -24.81 24.02
C PHE A 460 -11.26 -24.03 23.87
N TRP A 461 -12.20 -24.55 23.08
CA TRP A 461 -13.49 -23.88 22.86
C TRP A 461 -14.36 -23.83 24.11
N PHE A 462 -14.35 -24.88 24.93
CA PHE A 462 -15.06 -24.89 26.21
C PHE A 462 -14.50 -23.86 27.19
N ASN A 463 -13.16 -23.76 27.30
CA ASN A 463 -12.51 -22.78 28.14
C ASN A 463 -12.80 -21.35 27.65
N ALA A 464 -12.71 -21.11 26.34
CA ALA A 464 -13.01 -19.82 25.73
C ALA A 464 -14.48 -19.41 25.96
N ALA A 465 -15.41 -20.34 25.74
CA ALA A 465 -16.83 -20.14 26.00
C ALA A 465 -17.14 -19.91 27.48
N SER A 466 -16.50 -20.66 28.38
CA SER A 466 -16.63 -20.48 29.84
C SER A 466 -16.10 -19.14 30.31
N GLN A 467 -14.93 -18.71 29.81
CA GLN A 467 -14.36 -17.40 30.10
C GLN A 467 -15.26 -16.28 29.59
N PHE A 468 -15.75 -16.40 28.35
CA PHE A 468 -16.70 -15.44 27.78
C PHE A 468 -17.99 -15.36 28.61
N HIS A 469 -18.53 -16.51 29.04
CA HIS A 469 -19.71 -16.55 29.91
C HIS A 469 -19.44 -15.93 31.29
N ALA A 470 -18.30 -16.24 31.92
CA ALA A 470 -17.94 -15.70 33.24
C ALA A 470 -17.70 -14.19 33.23
N ILE A 471 -17.05 -13.67 32.19
CA ILE A 471 -16.74 -12.24 32.05
C ILE A 471 -17.99 -11.45 31.63
N HIS A 472 -18.71 -11.94 30.61
CA HIS A 472 -19.72 -11.16 29.93
C HIS A 472 -21.17 -11.59 30.19
N LEU A 473 -21.47 -12.75 30.77
CA LEU A 473 -22.86 -13.19 31.01
C LEU A 473 -23.19 -13.33 32.50
N ALA A 474 -22.22 -13.69 33.35
CA ALA A 474 -22.45 -13.97 34.78
C ALA A 474 -22.71 -12.73 35.65
N ARG A 475 -22.30 -11.53 35.21
CA ARG A 475 -22.39 -10.29 36.03
C ARG A 475 -23.66 -9.45 35.84
N GLY A 476 -24.64 -9.95 35.08
CA GLY A 476 -25.96 -9.34 34.95
C GLY A 476 -25.99 -8.07 34.08
N ARG A 477 -26.79 -8.10 33.01
CA ARG A 477 -27.10 -6.98 32.09
C ARG A 477 -25.86 -6.32 31.46
N THR A 478 -25.08 -7.12 30.76
CA THR A 478 -23.96 -6.65 29.96
C THR A 478 -24.44 -6.19 28.58
N TYR A 479 -23.69 -5.27 27.98
CA TYR A 479 -23.85 -4.79 26.60
C TYR A 479 -24.15 -5.91 25.59
N VAL A 480 -23.63 -7.12 25.83
CA VAL A 480 -23.82 -8.34 25.02
C VAL A 480 -25.29 -8.78 24.92
N GLN A 481 -26.06 -8.75 26.01
CA GLN A 481 -27.48 -9.12 25.99
C GLN A 481 -28.30 -8.10 25.22
N ASN A 482 -28.06 -6.80 25.46
CA ASN A 482 -28.73 -5.73 24.72
C ASN A 482 -28.40 -5.76 23.22
N ALA A 483 -27.15 -6.11 22.87
CA ALA A 483 -26.73 -6.25 21.48
C ALA A 483 -27.37 -7.48 20.81
N LEU A 484 -27.48 -8.61 21.52
CA LEU A 484 -28.22 -9.79 21.06
C LEU A 484 -29.71 -9.53 20.86
N ASP A 485 -30.34 -8.79 21.79
CA ASP A 485 -31.72 -8.35 21.71
C ASP A 485 -31.93 -7.43 20.50
N ALA A 486 -31.02 -6.47 20.30
CA ALA A 486 -31.06 -5.57 19.14
C ALA A 486 -30.88 -6.31 17.80
N GLU A 487 -30.11 -7.41 17.78
CA GLU A 487 -29.95 -8.29 16.62
C GLU A 487 -31.09 -9.32 16.47
N GLY A 488 -32.00 -9.44 17.45
CA GLY A 488 -33.10 -10.41 17.44
C GLY A 488 -32.67 -11.87 17.65
N ASN A 489 -31.48 -12.12 18.20
CA ASN A 489 -30.82 -13.42 18.19
C ASN A 489 -30.75 -14.11 19.57
N MET A 490 -31.69 -13.82 20.47
CA MET A 490 -31.71 -14.38 21.83
C MET A 490 -31.77 -15.91 21.89
N SER A 491 -32.37 -16.54 20.87
CA SER A 491 -32.41 -18.01 20.74
C SER A 491 -31.02 -18.62 20.61
N LEU A 492 -30.05 -17.93 20.02
CA LEU A 492 -28.66 -18.38 19.92
C LEU A 492 -27.96 -18.39 21.29
N GLY A 493 -28.27 -17.42 22.16
CA GLY A 493 -27.79 -17.38 23.54
C GLY A 493 -28.32 -18.55 24.37
N ASN A 494 -29.61 -18.88 24.24
CA ASN A 494 -30.19 -20.06 24.88
C ASN A 494 -29.55 -21.37 24.38
N THR A 495 -29.30 -21.44 23.07
CA THR A 495 -28.61 -22.58 22.44
C THR A 495 -27.18 -22.73 22.96
N PHE A 496 -26.47 -21.62 23.12
CA PHE A 496 -25.12 -21.59 23.69
C PHE A 496 -25.09 -22.14 25.12
N GLN A 497 -26.00 -21.68 25.98
CA GLN A 497 -26.09 -22.18 27.35
C GLN A 497 -26.39 -23.68 27.39
N LEU A 498 -27.29 -24.14 26.50
CA LEU A 498 -27.61 -25.56 26.38
C LEU A 498 -26.40 -26.39 25.96
N LEU A 499 -25.63 -25.94 24.95
CA LEU A 499 -24.41 -26.63 24.51
C LEU A 499 -23.33 -26.66 25.59
N MET A 500 -23.17 -25.57 26.36
CA MET A 500 -22.27 -25.52 27.51
C MET A 500 -22.65 -26.55 28.58
N ASN A 501 -23.94 -26.63 28.92
CA ASN A 501 -24.43 -27.62 29.88
C ASN A 501 -24.28 -29.06 29.35
N LEU A 502 -24.52 -29.28 28.06
CA LEU A 502 -24.30 -30.57 27.41
C LEU A 502 -22.81 -30.97 27.44
N MET A 503 -21.88 -30.03 27.27
CA MET A 503 -20.45 -30.30 27.40
C MET A 503 -20.10 -30.80 28.80
N VAL A 504 -20.62 -30.15 29.85
CA VAL A 504 -20.46 -30.60 31.24
C VAL A 504 -21.08 -31.98 31.47
N PHE A 505 -22.23 -32.28 30.83
CA PHE A 505 -22.83 -33.61 30.86
C PHE A 505 -21.86 -34.67 30.29
N PHE A 506 -21.30 -34.44 29.10
CA PHE A 506 -20.35 -35.38 28.50
C PHE A 506 -19.05 -35.53 29.32
N ASP A 507 -18.59 -34.48 29.99
CA ASP A 507 -17.44 -34.57 30.89
C ASP A 507 -17.75 -35.44 32.11
N ARG A 508 -18.92 -35.25 32.74
CA ARG A 508 -19.35 -36.10 33.86
C ARG A 508 -19.52 -37.57 33.45
N CYS A 509 -20.03 -37.84 32.25
CA CYS A 509 -20.09 -39.20 31.70
C CYS A 509 -18.69 -39.82 31.53
N ARG A 510 -17.70 -39.04 31.07
CA ARG A 510 -16.32 -39.51 30.89
C ARG A 510 -15.58 -39.72 32.21
N GLU A 511 -15.89 -38.93 33.22
CA GLU A 511 -15.35 -39.05 34.58
C GLU A 511 -16.04 -40.16 35.42
N ASN A 512 -16.94 -40.95 34.82
CA ASN A 512 -17.76 -41.97 35.47
C ASN A 512 -18.66 -41.44 36.60
N GLN A 513 -18.99 -40.14 36.59
CA GLN A 513 -19.93 -39.53 37.53
C GLN A 513 -21.38 -39.66 37.03
N TRP A 514 -21.85 -40.90 36.91
CA TRP A 514 -23.12 -41.23 36.24
C TRP A 514 -24.35 -40.61 36.90
N GLU A 515 -24.42 -40.59 38.24
CA GLU A 515 -25.54 -39.97 38.97
C GLU A 515 -25.60 -38.45 38.75
N GLY A 516 -24.44 -37.78 38.77
CA GLY A 516 -24.33 -36.35 38.49
C GLY A 516 -24.69 -36.03 37.03
N ALA A 517 -24.25 -36.86 36.08
CA ALA A 517 -24.64 -36.73 34.67
C ALA A 517 -26.15 -36.91 34.48
N TRP A 518 -26.76 -37.89 35.15
CA TRP A 518 -28.20 -38.12 35.06
C TRP A 518 -29.02 -36.98 35.67
N SER A 519 -28.62 -36.43 36.82
CA SER A 519 -29.30 -35.25 37.39
C SER A 519 -29.26 -34.05 36.43
N LEU A 520 -28.11 -33.83 35.78
CA LEU A 520 -27.93 -32.70 34.87
C LEU A 520 -28.77 -32.84 33.59
N ILE A 521 -28.87 -34.04 33.00
CA ILE A 521 -29.73 -34.25 31.83
C ILE A 521 -31.22 -34.14 32.20
N ASP A 522 -31.58 -34.53 33.42
CA ASP A 522 -32.94 -34.43 33.94
C ASP A 522 -33.34 -32.97 34.20
N ASP A 523 -32.40 -32.15 34.68
CA ASP A 523 -32.57 -30.70 34.87
C ASP A 523 -32.67 -29.94 33.54
N LEU A 524 -31.95 -30.38 32.50
CA LEU A 524 -32.05 -29.81 31.16
C LEU A 524 -33.39 -30.10 30.48
N GLN A 525 -34.18 -31.03 31.02
CA GLN A 525 -35.50 -31.43 30.53
C GLN A 525 -35.54 -31.76 29.02
N LEU A 526 -34.44 -32.28 28.48
CA LEU A 526 -34.35 -32.64 27.06
C LEU A 526 -35.03 -33.98 26.75
N ILE A 527 -35.15 -34.85 27.75
CA ILE A 527 -35.65 -36.23 27.63
C ILE A 527 -37.01 -36.31 28.33
N PRO A 528 -38.01 -37.00 27.76
CA PRO A 528 -39.31 -37.19 28.42
C PRO A 528 -39.18 -38.04 29.69
N ARG A 529 -39.75 -37.56 30.79
CA ARG A 529 -39.83 -38.29 32.07
C ARG A 529 -40.99 -39.27 32.10
N THR A 530 -42.08 -38.94 31.42
CA THR A 530 -43.33 -39.69 31.39
C THR A 530 -43.82 -39.84 29.95
N GLU A 531 -44.68 -40.84 29.71
CA GLU A 531 -45.23 -41.12 28.38
C GLU A 531 -46.09 -39.96 27.85
N SER A 532 -46.75 -39.22 28.74
CA SER A 532 -47.58 -38.05 28.40
C SER A 532 -46.77 -36.84 27.91
N GLU A 533 -45.51 -36.70 28.34
CA GLU A 533 -44.63 -35.60 27.90
C GLU A 533 -43.95 -35.88 26.54
N MET A 534 -44.06 -37.10 26.03
CA MET A 534 -43.34 -37.55 24.84
C MET A 534 -43.61 -36.68 23.61
N THR A 535 -44.87 -36.33 23.34
CA THR A 535 -45.26 -35.49 22.20
C THR A 535 -44.73 -34.06 22.32
N VAL A 536 -44.86 -33.47 23.50
CA VAL A 536 -44.38 -32.11 23.81
C VAL A 536 -42.86 -32.02 23.66
N ARG A 537 -42.12 -33.04 24.11
CA ARG A 537 -40.66 -33.08 23.98
C ARG A 537 -40.20 -33.31 22.54
N VAL A 538 -40.96 -34.04 21.71
CA VAL A 538 -40.68 -34.17 20.28
C VAL A 538 -40.88 -32.82 19.57
N GLU A 539 -41.91 -32.05 19.92
CA GLU A 539 -42.11 -30.69 19.38
C GLU A 539 -41.03 -29.72 19.86
N ALA A 540 -40.66 -29.78 21.14
CA ALA A 540 -39.56 -29.00 21.69
C ALA A 540 -38.24 -29.30 20.98
N PHE A 541 -37.98 -30.58 20.66
CA PHE A 541 -36.82 -30.98 19.87
C PHE A 541 -36.83 -30.37 18.45
N ARG A 542 -37.99 -30.33 17.78
CA ARG A 542 -38.11 -29.68 16.46
C ARG A 542 -37.85 -28.18 16.54
N ALA A 543 -38.17 -27.55 17.67
CA ALA A 543 -37.90 -26.14 17.93
C ALA A 543 -36.44 -25.82 18.32
N LEU A 544 -35.61 -26.84 18.63
CA LEU A 544 -34.18 -26.64 18.90
C LEU A 544 -33.42 -26.20 17.65
N ASP A 545 -32.32 -25.48 17.87
CA ASP A 545 -31.40 -25.08 16.81
C ASP A 545 -30.78 -26.30 16.10
N ASN A 546 -30.47 -26.13 14.80
CA ASN A 546 -29.88 -27.19 13.98
C ASN A 546 -28.57 -27.73 14.56
N CYS A 547 -27.75 -26.90 15.22
CA CYS A 547 -26.48 -27.32 15.81
C CYS A 547 -26.70 -28.38 16.91
N VAL A 548 -27.68 -28.18 17.78
CA VAL A 548 -28.01 -29.14 18.85
C VAL A 548 -28.68 -30.37 18.26
N ARG A 549 -29.55 -30.18 17.25
CA ARG A 549 -30.29 -31.25 16.60
C ARG A 549 -29.37 -32.30 15.97
N GLN A 550 -28.29 -31.86 15.34
CA GLN A 550 -27.30 -32.75 14.72
C GLN A 550 -26.59 -33.63 15.75
N VAL A 551 -26.33 -33.12 16.94
CA VAL A 551 -25.55 -33.82 17.98
C VAL A 551 -26.44 -34.60 18.95
N PHE A 552 -27.75 -34.39 18.90
CA PHE A 552 -28.71 -34.95 19.85
C PHE A 552 -28.66 -36.48 19.97
N HIS A 553 -28.34 -37.19 18.89
CA HIS A 553 -28.18 -38.64 18.89
C HIS A 553 -27.08 -39.12 19.87
N HIS A 554 -25.98 -38.38 20.01
CA HIS A 554 -24.94 -38.67 21.00
C HIS A 554 -25.43 -38.42 22.43
N VAL A 555 -26.28 -37.41 22.63
CA VAL A 555 -26.88 -37.12 23.95
C VAL A 555 -27.75 -38.29 24.40
N VAL A 556 -28.59 -38.79 23.50
CA VAL A 556 -29.46 -39.96 23.75
C VAL A 556 -28.63 -41.21 24.05
N LEU A 557 -27.57 -41.46 23.28
CA LEU A 557 -26.69 -42.60 23.54
C LEU A 557 -26.00 -42.51 24.90
N ALA A 558 -25.40 -41.37 25.23
CA ALA A 558 -24.73 -41.17 26.52
C ALA A 558 -25.69 -41.22 27.71
N ALA A 559 -26.92 -40.74 27.54
CA ALA A 559 -27.96 -40.87 28.55
C ALA A 559 -28.36 -42.35 28.77
N MET A 560 -28.43 -43.13 27.69
CA MET A 560 -28.68 -44.58 27.77
C MET A 560 -27.53 -45.34 28.44
N GLU A 561 -26.28 -44.98 28.13
CA GLU A 561 -25.08 -45.54 28.77
C GLU A 561 -25.06 -45.21 30.28
N ALA A 562 -25.39 -43.97 30.66
CA ALA A 562 -25.51 -43.57 32.06
C ALA A 562 -26.59 -44.38 32.81
N LEU A 563 -27.77 -44.57 32.23
CA LEU A 563 -28.82 -45.41 32.81
C LEU A 563 -28.39 -46.87 32.99
N CYS A 564 -27.69 -47.43 31.99
CA CYS A 564 -27.19 -48.80 32.05
C CYS A 564 -26.15 -48.97 33.17
N HIS A 565 -25.24 -48.01 33.33
CA HIS A 565 -24.27 -48.03 34.42
C HIS A 565 -24.91 -47.89 35.80
N ILE A 566 -25.86 -46.96 35.98
CA ILE A 566 -26.59 -46.82 37.24
C ILE A 566 -27.36 -48.12 37.57
N TYR A 567 -27.99 -48.74 36.58
CA TYR A 567 -28.66 -50.03 36.74
C TYR A 567 -27.70 -51.15 37.16
N ASN A 568 -26.53 -51.25 36.52
CA ASN A 568 -25.55 -52.28 36.87
C ASN A 568 -25.00 -52.10 38.29
N VAL A 569 -24.68 -50.86 38.69
CA VAL A 569 -24.24 -50.56 40.06
C VAL A 569 -25.31 -50.91 41.10
N LEU A 570 -26.58 -50.55 40.84
CA LEU A 570 -27.69 -50.89 41.73
C LEU A 570 -27.95 -52.41 41.78
N LYS A 571 -27.76 -53.12 40.66
CA LYS A 571 -27.90 -54.58 40.57
C LYS A 571 -26.76 -55.32 41.27
N GLU A 572 -25.53 -54.84 41.19
CA GLU A 572 -24.37 -55.40 41.88
C GLU A 572 -24.42 -55.13 43.39
N GLY A 573 -24.88 -53.94 43.79
CA GLY A 573 -25.12 -53.59 45.19
C GLY A 573 -26.21 -54.43 45.87
N ARG A 574 -27.09 -55.09 45.08
CA ARG A 574 -28.17 -55.97 45.55
C ARG A 574 -27.67 -57.24 46.25
N ALA A 575 -26.41 -57.65 46.02
CA ALA A 575 -25.87 -58.91 46.53
C ALA A 575 -25.56 -58.93 48.04
N GLY A 576 -25.71 -57.81 48.77
CA GLY A 576 -25.29 -57.71 50.18
C GLY A 576 -26.26 -56.98 51.12
N VAL A 577 -27.54 -56.79 50.75
CA VAL A 577 -28.44 -55.81 51.39
C VAL A 577 -29.72 -56.44 51.97
N SER A 578 -30.26 -55.84 53.04
CA SER A 578 -31.44 -56.30 53.81
C SER A 578 -32.76 -56.32 53.01
N ILE A 579 -33.71 -57.17 53.39
CA ILE A 579 -34.99 -57.46 52.71
C ILE A 579 -35.86 -56.18 52.49
N ASP A 580 -35.85 -55.23 53.42
CA ASP A 580 -36.64 -53.99 53.28
C ASP A 580 -36.06 -53.01 52.25
N GLN A 581 -34.73 -52.96 52.15
CA GLN A 581 -34.03 -52.16 51.12
C GLN A 581 -34.17 -52.81 49.74
N HIS A 582 -34.38 -54.12 49.69
CA HIS A 582 -34.62 -54.88 48.47
C HIS A 582 -35.87 -54.40 47.70
N ASN A 583 -36.95 -54.05 48.42
CA ASN A 583 -38.18 -53.53 47.80
C ASN A 583 -37.98 -52.13 47.19
N THR A 584 -37.22 -51.26 47.87
CA THR A 584 -36.91 -49.92 47.36
C THR A 584 -35.93 -49.96 46.18
N THR A 585 -34.96 -50.87 46.19
CA THR A 585 -34.06 -51.07 45.06
C THR A 585 -34.81 -51.63 43.86
N ASP A 586 -35.77 -52.54 44.07
CA ASP A 586 -36.53 -53.14 42.98
C ASP A 586 -37.47 -52.12 42.30
N GLN A 587 -38.10 -51.22 43.09
CA GLN A 587 -38.84 -50.08 42.53
C GLN A 587 -37.94 -49.15 41.71
N SER A 588 -36.75 -48.81 42.21
CA SER A 588 -35.80 -47.95 41.48
C SER A 588 -35.29 -48.60 40.18
N LEU A 589 -35.07 -49.92 40.18
CA LEU A 589 -34.66 -50.67 38.98
C LEU A 589 -35.76 -50.68 37.92
N ASP A 590 -37.03 -50.81 38.33
CA ASP A 590 -38.17 -50.76 37.41
C ASP A 590 -38.41 -49.34 36.86
N GLU A 591 -38.18 -48.30 37.66
CA GLU A 591 -38.18 -46.91 37.19
C GLU A 591 -37.10 -46.66 36.14
N ILE A 592 -35.87 -47.14 36.36
CA ILE A 592 -34.76 -47.02 35.42
C ILE A 592 -35.05 -47.78 34.11
N ARG A 593 -35.60 -48.99 34.18
CA ARG A 593 -36.03 -49.74 33.00
C ARG A 593 -37.13 -49.02 32.23
N THR A 594 -38.09 -48.42 32.94
CA THR A 594 -39.17 -47.65 32.34
C THR A 594 -38.62 -46.42 31.61
N ARG A 595 -37.67 -45.70 32.21
CA ARG A 595 -36.97 -44.56 31.58
C ARG A 595 -36.17 -44.98 30.36
N ALA A 596 -35.49 -46.12 30.41
CA ALA A 596 -34.77 -46.67 29.25
C ALA A 596 -35.71 -46.98 28.08
N ARG A 597 -36.87 -47.61 28.34
CA ARG A 597 -37.91 -47.86 27.31
C ARG A 597 -38.48 -46.57 26.71
N LEU A 598 -38.72 -45.56 27.55
CA LEU A 598 -39.18 -44.25 27.10
C LEU A 598 -38.13 -43.58 26.20
N LEU A 599 -36.85 -43.67 26.54
CA LEU A 599 -35.75 -43.11 25.75
C LEU A 599 -35.63 -43.79 24.37
N VAL A 600 -35.77 -45.12 24.31
CA VAL A 600 -35.77 -45.88 23.04
C VAL A 600 -36.96 -45.49 22.17
N THR A 601 -38.15 -45.37 22.76
CA THR A 601 -39.37 -44.96 22.05
C THR A 601 -39.23 -43.53 21.53
N PHE A 602 -38.71 -42.63 22.35
CA PHE A 602 -38.42 -41.25 21.99
C PHE A 602 -37.40 -41.18 20.84
N ALA A 603 -36.30 -41.93 20.90
CA ALA A 603 -35.30 -41.97 19.84
C ALA A 603 -35.89 -42.41 18.49
N ARG A 604 -36.83 -43.38 18.49
CA ARG A 604 -37.55 -43.80 17.27
C ARG A 604 -38.42 -42.69 16.69
N LEU A 605 -39.12 -41.95 17.55
CA LEU A 605 -40.02 -40.87 17.12
C LEU A 605 -39.28 -39.66 16.54
N LEU A 606 -38.01 -39.46 16.92
CA LEU A 606 -37.21 -38.31 16.51
C LEU A 606 -36.64 -38.41 15.09
N ASN A 607 -36.59 -39.58 14.46
CA ASN A 607 -36.08 -39.80 13.09
C ASN A 607 -34.79 -38.98 12.79
N LEU A 608 -33.77 -39.05 13.67
CA LEU A 608 -32.56 -38.22 13.57
C LEU A 608 -31.74 -38.58 12.31
N PRO A 609 -31.18 -37.59 11.59
CA PRO A 609 -30.38 -37.83 10.38
C PRO A 609 -29.15 -38.74 10.59
N SER A 610 -28.55 -38.73 11.78
CA SER A 610 -27.39 -39.58 12.14
C SER A 610 -27.77 -40.90 12.82
N LEU A 611 -29.05 -41.13 13.14
CA LEU A 611 -29.53 -42.47 13.51
C LEU A 611 -29.57 -43.41 12.29
N SER A 612 -29.31 -42.91 11.07
CA SER A 612 -29.12 -43.75 9.89
C SER A 612 -27.82 -44.54 9.89
N ASP A 613 -26.85 -44.17 10.73
CA ASP A 613 -25.77 -45.09 11.10
C ASP A 613 -26.40 -46.16 12.00
N ALA A 614 -26.77 -47.28 11.38
CA ALA A 614 -27.46 -48.41 12.00
C ALA A 614 -26.82 -48.83 13.35
N ASP A 615 -25.53 -48.58 13.54
CA ASP A 615 -24.76 -48.90 14.74
C ASP A 615 -25.22 -48.14 16.00
N THR A 616 -25.61 -46.87 15.92
CA THR A 616 -26.00 -46.09 17.13
C THR A 616 -27.32 -46.63 17.70
N TYR A 617 -28.28 -46.90 16.82
CA TYR A 617 -29.58 -47.45 17.21
C TYR A 617 -29.46 -48.91 17.68
N VAL A 618 -28.64 -49.73 17.00
CA VAL A 618 -28.33 -51.10 17.43
C VAL A 618 -27.70 -51.08 18.81
N ARG A 619 -26.77 -50.15 19.09
CA ARG A 619 -26.13 -50.03 20.40
C ARG A 619 -27.08 -49.59 21.50
N ILE A 620 -27.95 -48.62 21.23
CA ILE A 620 -29.02 -48.23 22.18
C ILE A 620 -29.93 -49.43 22.48
N SER A 621 -30.34 -50.20 21.47
CA SER A 621 -31.17 -51.39 21.67
C SER A 621 -30.43 -52.55 22.35
N GLN A 622 -29.13 -52.70 22.14
CA GLN A 622 -28.29 -53.66 22.87
C GLN A 622 -28.17 -53.27 24.35
N LEU A 623 -27.97 -51.99 24.66
CA LEU A 623 -27.94 -51.48 26.03
C LEU A 623 -29.30 -51.70 26.73
N GLU A 624 -30.41 -51.50 26.03
CA GLU A 624 -31.74 -51.81 26.55
C GLU A 624 -31.88 -53.30 26.88
N LYS A 625 -31.44 -54.19 25.97
CA LYS A 625 -31.46 -55.65 26.19
C LYS A 625 -30.58 -56.07 27.37
N ASN A 626 -29.50 -55.37 27.66
CA ASN A 626 -28.65 -55.67 28.82
C ASN A 626 -29.30 -55.28 30.16
N MET A 627 -30.34 -54.42 30.13
CA MET A 627 -31.09 -53.98 31.30
C MET A 627 -32.39 -54.77 31.54
N MET A 628 -32.87 -55.50 30.52
CA MET A 628 -33.96 -56.48 30.64
C MET A 628 -33.42 -57.85 31.04
#